data_AF-A0A8J3LSW9-F1
#
_entry.id   AF-A0A8J3LSW9-F1
#
_cell.length_a   1.000
_cell.length_b   1.000
_cell.length_c   1.000
_cell.angle_alpha   90.00
_cell.angle_beta   90.00
_cell.angle_gamma   90.00
#
_symmetry.space_group_name_H-M   'P 1'
#
loop_
_entity.id
_entity.type
_entity.pdbx_description
1 polymer ?
#
loop_
_entity_poly.entity_id
_entity_poly.type
_entity_poly.pdbx_seq_one_letter_code
_entity_poly.pdbx_strand_id
1 'polypeptide(L)'
;MTEAGAGSLAEMLDERQHLLEIALWMFGSAATADRIVQETYRRWYALDDEDRAAIEVPRAWLTRVAGGICMELLAIPDAFPPSGAAPERDPAPAPVAAVRAPRSGATRRPPVSPGHGRRCSTGMTGSRAGSRQRAKPETWRR
;
A
#
# COMPACT_ATOMS: atom_id res chain seq x y z
N MET A 1 -0.14 -25.90 16.35
CA MET A 1 1.10 -25.21 16.78
C MET A 1 1.41 -24.01 15.87
N THR A 2 0.39 -23.27 15.41
CA THR A 2 0.54 -22.21 14.38
C THR A 2 -0.09 -20.87 14.76
N GLU A 3 -0.65 -20.74 15.96
CA GLU A 3 -1.27 -19.48 16.42
C GLU A 3 -0.23 -18.52 17.04
N ALA A 4 0.89 -19.03 17.58
CA ALA A 4 1.95 -18.20 18.15
C ALA A 4 2.71 -17.35 17.12
N GLY A 5 2.88 -17.86 15.89
CA GLY A 5 3.54 -17.11 14.81
C GLY A 5 2.67 -15.99 14.23
N ALA A 6 1.34 -16.16 14.22
CA ALA A 6 0.41 -15.15 13.72
C ALA A 6 0.35 -13.93 14.64
N GLY A 7 0.39 -14.14 15.97
CA GLY A 7 0.48 -13.04 16.95
C GLY A 7 1.79 -12.27 16.85
N SER A 8 2.92 -12.97 16.77
CA SER A 8 4.24 -12.33 16.63
C SER A 8 4.41 -11.58 15.30
N LEU A 9 3.92 -12.15 14.19
CA LEU A 9 3.96 -11.46 12.90
C LEU A 9 3.02 -10.24 12.88
N ALA A 10 1.81 -10.35 13.43
CA ALA A 10 0.88 -9.24 13.51
C ALA A 10 1.44 -8.10 14.37
N GLU A 11 2.05 -8.42 15.51
CA GLU A 11 2.75 -7.45 16.36
C GLU A 11 3.89 -6.78 15.60
N MET A 12 4.74 -7.54 14.89
CA MET A 12 5.78 -6.95 14.06
C MET A 12 5.22 -6.04 12.95
N LEU A 13 4.06 -6.36 12.37
CA LEU A 13 3.44 -5.52 11.35
C LEU A 13 2.83 -4.24 11.95
N ASP A 14 2.27 -4.31 13.15
CA ASP A 14 1.79 -3.13 13.89
C ASP A 14 2.96 -2.19 14.22
N GLU A 15 4.08 -2.74 14.71
CA GLU A 15 5.27 -1.93 14.99
C GLU A 15 5.88 -1.33 13.72
N ARG A 16 5.80 -2.03 12.59
CA ARG A 16 6.23 -1.48 11.30
C ARG A 16 5.44 -0.21 10.97
N GLN A 17 4.13 -0.26 11.14
CA GLN A 17 3.24 0.86 10.87
C GLN A 17 3.54 2.03 11.82
N HIS A 18 3.72 1.73 13.10
CA HIS A 18 4.06 2.73 14.11
C HIS A 18 5.38 3.47 13.80
N LEU A 19 6.44 2.73 13.44
CA LEU A 19 7.72 3.33 13.08
C LEU A 19 7.63 4.17 11.80
N LEU A 20 6.84 3.72 10.82
CA LEU A 20 6.60 4.46 9.59
C LEU A 20 5.93 5.80 9.86
N GLU A 21 4.91 5.83 10.73
CA GLU A 21 4.18 7.04 11.09
C GLU A 21 5.07 8.07 11.78
N ILE A 22 5.89 7.62 12.74
CA ILE A 22 6.84 8.49 13.44
C ILE A 22 7.89 9.04 12.47
N ALA A 23 8.51 8.17 11.66
CA ALA A 23 9.52 8.60 10.68
C ALA A 23 8.94 9.55 9.63
N LEU A 24 7.71 9.31 9.19
CA LEU A 24 7.00 10.20 8.27
C LEU A 24 6.76 11.57 8.89
N TRP A 25 6.38 11.64 10.17
CA TRP A 25 6.19 12.91 10.88
C TRP A 25 7.50 13.70 11.06
N MET A 26 8.61 13.03 11.34
CA MET A 26 9.91 13.68 11.54
C MET A 26 10.56 14.17 10.25
N PHE A 27 10.52 13.36 9.17
CA PHE A 27 11.25 13.64 7.94
C PHE A 27 10.37 14.21 6.81
N GLY A 28 9.05 14.08 6.89
CA GLY A 28 8.12 14.56 5.86
C GLY A 28 8.24 13.88 4.49
N SER A 29 9.03 12.81 4.39
CA SER A 29 9.31 12.07 3.14
C SER A 29 8.97 10.59 3.31
N ALA A 30 7.99 10.12 2.54
CA ALA A 30 7.58 8.72 2.55
C ALA A 30 8.72 7.77 2.12
N ALA A 31 9.56 8.20 1.17
CA ALA A 31 10.71 7.42 0.72
C ALA A 31 11.77 7.28 1.83
N THR A 32 12.00 8.35 2.59
CA THR A 32 12.94 8.31 3.72
C THR A 32 12.39 7.46 4.86
N ALA A 33 11.10 7.62 5.17
CA ALA A 33 10.43 6.83 6.20
C ALA A 33 10.45 5.32 5.89
N ASP A 34 10.10 4.92 4.67
CA ASP A 34 10.17 3.50 4.26
C ASP A 34 11.61 2.99 4.36
N ARG A 35 12.62 3.76 3.90
CA ARG A 35 14.02 3.34 3.99
C ARG A 35 14.46 3.08 5.43
N ILE A 36 14.08 3.91 6.39
CA ILE A 36 14.40 3.73 7.82
C ILE A 36 13.79 2.42 8.32
N VAL A 37 12.52 2.18 8.01
CA VAL A 37 11.81 0.96 8.41
C VAL A 37 12.45 -0.28 7.78
N GLN A 38 12.69 -0.26 6.47
CA GLN A 38 13.32 -1.36 5.75
C GLN A 38 14.72 -1.69 6.31
N GLU A 39 15.52 -0.66 6.61
CA GLU A 39 16.83 -0.84 7.23
C GLU A 39 16.72 -1.44 8.64
N THR A 40 15.72 -1.03 9.43
CA THR A 40 15.46 -1.58 10.76
C THR A 40 15.13 -3.07 10.69
N TYR A 41 14.21 -3.47 9.80
CA TYR A 41 13.87 -4.88 9.62
C TYR A 41 15.01 -5.68 9.00
N ARG A 42 15.82 -5.08 8.11
CA ARG A 42 17.04 -5.72 7.60
C ARG A 42 17.98 -6.11 8.74
N ARG A 43 18.19 -5.21 9.72
CA ARG A 43 19.02 -5.50 10.90
C ARG A 43 18.38 -6.57 11.80
N TRP A 44 17.06 -6.57 11.96
CA TRP A 44 16.35 -7.59 12.73
C TRP A 44 16.49 -9.00 12.13
N TYR A 45 16.32 -9.11 10.81
CA TYR A 45 16.47 -10.38 10.10
C TYR A 45 17.93 -10.81 9.90
N ALA A 46 18.88 -9.91 10.09
CA ALA A 46 20.31 -10.22 10.11
C ALA A 46 20.79 -10.77 11.46
N LEU A 47 20.00 -10.65 12.54
CA LEU A 47 20.29 -11.33 13.81
C LEU A 47 20.14 -12.84 13.65
N ASP A 48 21.08 -13.58 14.25
CA ASP A 48 20.96 -15.01 14.44
C ASP A 48 19.77 -15.34 15.36
N ASP A 49 19.24 -16.56 15.29
CA ASP A 49 18.07 -16.96 16.07
C ASP A 49 18.32 -16.90 17.58
N GLU A 50 19.56 -17.15 18.03
CA GLU A 50 19.97 -17.03 19.43
C GLU A 50 19.91 -15.58 19.93
N ASP A 51 20.44 -14.63 19.14
CA ASP A 51 20.39 -13.21 19.44
C ASP A 51 18.96 -12.68 19.42
N ARG A 52 18.14 -13.15 18.47
CA ARG A 52 16.72 -12.79 18.40
C ARG A 52 15.96 -13.36 19.60
N ALA A 53 16.27 -14.56 20.05
CA ALA A 53 15.66 -15.18 21.22
C ALA A 53 16.08 -14.50 22.54
N ALA A 54 17.27 -13.90 22.59
CA ALA A 54 17.72 -13.09 23.72
C ALA A 54 16.99 -11.74 23.85
N ILE A 55 16.28 -11.30 22.79
CA ILE A 55 15.49 -10.06 22.82
C ILE A 55 14.11 -10.36 23.42
N GLU A 56 13.95 -10.03 24.70
CA GLU A 56 12.70 -10.24 25.44
C GLU A 56 11.51 -9.44 24.88
N VAL A 57 11.77 -8.23 24.36
CA VAL A 57 10.74 -7.32 23.83
C VAL A 57 11.17 -6.83 22.44
N PRO A 58 10.72 -7.49 21.36
CA PRO A 58 11.05 -7.11 19.98
C PRO A 58 10.78 -5.64 19.68
N ARG A 59 9.64 -5.12 20.14
CA ARG A 59 9.24 -3.70 19.98
C ARG A 59 10.31 -2.74 20.50
N ALA A 60 10.85 -2.99 21.70
CA ALA A 60 11.83 -2.11 22.32
C ALA A 60 13.14 -2.07 21.51
N TRP A 61 13.55 -3.22 20.95
CA TRP A 61 14.71 -3.30 20.08
C TRP A 61 14.48 -2.54 18.77
N LEU A 62 13.34 -2.75 18.11
CA LEU A 62 12.99 -2.09 16.85
C LEU A 62 12.98 -0.57 16.99
N THR A 63 12.32 -0.04 18.03
CA THR A 63 12.29 1.40 18.30
C THR A 63 13.68 1.99 18.57
N ARG A 64 14.54 1.27 19.32
CA ARG A 64 15.91 1.72 19.57
C ARG A 64 16.72 1.80 18.27
N VAL A 65 16.64 0.78 17.43
CA VAL A 65 17.40 0.73 16.16
C VAL A 65 16.89 1.79 15.19
N ALA A 66 15.57 1.92 15.01
CA ALA A 66 14.98 2.95 14.18
C ALA A 66 15.35 4.36 14.69
N GLY A 67 15.29 4.59 16.00
CA GLY A 67 15.70 5.86 16.62
C GLY A 67 17.18 6.19 16.37
N GLY A 68 18.06 5.19 16.45
CA GLY A 68 19.48 5.33 16.11
C GLY A 68 19.69 5.79 14.66
N ILE A 69 19.03 5.12 13.71
CA ILE A 69 19.08 5.50 12.29
C ILE A 69 18.55 6.93 12.08
N CYS A 70 17.46 7.31 12.75
CA CYS A 70 16.92 8.67 12.66
C CYS A 70 17.94 9.71 13.14
N MET A 71 18.61 9.46 14.26
CA MET A 71 19.65 10.36 14.77
C MET A 71 20.87 10.42 13.85
N GLU A 72 21.28 9.30 13.26
CA GLU A 72 22.36 9.26 12.26
C GLU A 72 22.01 10.14 11.05
N LEU A 73 20.78 10.06 10.55
CA LEU A 73 20.32 10.87 9.41
C LEU A 73 20.26 12.37 9.75
N LEU A 74 19.79 12.72 10.96
CA LEU A 74 19.74 14.12 11.42
C LEU A 74 21.12 14.72 11.69
N ALA A 75 22.12 13.88 11.99
CA ALA A 75 23.50 14.31 12.21
C ALA A 75 24.25 14.62 10.90
N ILE A 76 23.69 14.29 9.74
CA ILE A 76 24.29 14.60 8.44
C ILE A 76 24.02 16.07 8.09
N PRO A 77 25.07 16.92 7.98
CA PRO A 77 24.92 18.38 7.89
C PRO A 77 24.20 18.89 6.63
N ASP A 78 24.13 18.08 5.56
CA ASP A 78 23.47 18.40 4.28
C ASP A 78 22.25 17.51 3.98
N ALA A 79 21.79 16.67 4.91
CA ALA A 79 20.66 15.76 4.65
C ALA A 79 19.30 16.48 4.55
N PHE A 80 19.23 17.74 4.98
CA PHE A 80 18.03 18.56 4.89
C PHE A 80 18.35 19.82 4.07
N PRO A 81 18.05 19.86 2.76
CA PRO A 81 18.18 21.11 2.02
C PRO A 81 17.30 22.17 2.69
N PRO A 82 17.74 23.45 2.75
CA PRO A 82 16.96 24.51 3.36
C PRO A 82 15.55 24.51 2.77
N SER A 83 14.55 24.55 3.64
CA SER A 83 13.12 24.47 3.33
C SER A 83 12.78 25.41 2.15
N GLY A 84 12.67 24.85 0.95
CA GLY A 84 12.51 25.63 -0.29
C GLY A 84 13.13 25.03 -1.54
N ALA A 85 14.07 24.09 -1.43
CA ALA A 85 14.51 23.31 -2.59
C ALA A 85 13.42 22.30 -2.97
N ALA A 86 12.58 22.66 -3.92
CA ALA A 86 11.63 21.72 -4.50
C ALA A 86 12.41 20.51 -5.04
N PRO A 87 11.99 19.26 -4.73
CA PRO A 87 12.59 18.11 -5.38
C PRO A 87 12.37 18.27 -6.89
N GLU A 88 13.45 18.11 -7.67
CA GLU A 88 13.36 17.88 -9.10
C GLU A 88 12.28 16.80 -9.29
N ARG A 89 11.12 17.15 -9.85
CA ARG A 89 10.07 16.18 -10.10
C ARG A 89 10.65 15.16 -11.08
N ASP A 90 10.78 13.91 -10.65
CA ASP A 90 10.98 12.80 -11.57
C ASP A 90 9.96 12.93 -12.72
N PRO A 91 10.41 12.87 -13.99
CA PRO A 91 9.48 12.91 -15.11
C PRO A 91 8.50 11.77 -14.95
N ALA A 92 7.20 12.08 -15.07
CA ALA A 92 6.14 11.09 -14.93
C ALA A 92 6.46 9.86 -15.79
N PRO A 93 6.27 8.62 -15.27
CA PRO A 93 6.52 7.44 -16.07
C PRO A 93 5.67 7.50 -17.34
N ALA A 94 6.31 7.27 -18.48
CA ALA A 94 5.61 7.22 -19.76
C ALA A 94 4.41 6.26 -19.66
N PRO A 95 3.24 6.61 -20.24
CA PRO A 95 2.08 5.74 -20.14
C PRO A 95 2.44 4.39 -20.76
N VAL A 96 2.36 3.32 -19.95
CA VAL A 96 2.43 1.95 -20.45
C VAL A 96 1.34 1.82 -21.51
N ALA A 97 1.75 1.58 -22.76
CA ALA A 97 0.83 1.49 -23.87
C ALA A 97 -0.21 0.42 -23.56
N ALA A 98 -1.45 0.84 -23.34
CA ALA A 98 -2.55 -0.07 -23.08
C ALA A 98 -2.62 -1.07 -24.24
N VAL A 99 -2.41 -2.35 -23.95
CA VAL A 99 -2.53 -3.41 -24.96
C VAL A 99 -3.94 -3.31 -25.51
N ARG A 100 -4.05 -2.96 -26.79
CA ARG A 100 -5.37 -2.79 -27.43
C ARG A 100 -5.96 -4.18 -27.58
N ALA A 101 -6.95 -4.51 -26.75
CA ALA A 101 -7.66 -5.78 -26.87
C ALA A 101 -8.17 -5.96 -28.31
N PRO A 102 -8.03 -7.16 -28.91
CA PRO A 102 -8.61 -7.41 -30.22
C PRO A 102 -10.12 -7.19 -30.13
N ARG A 103 -10.66 -6.40 -31.05
CA ARG A 103 -12.11 -6.23 -31.18
C ARG A 103 -12.70 -7.62 -31.43
N SER A 104 -13.43 -8.17 -30.45
CA SER A 104 -14.19 -9.39 -30.66
C SER A 104 -15.04 -9.21 -31.91
N GLY A 105 -14.71 -9.96 -32.96
CA GLY A 105 -15.46 -9.97 -34.20
C GLY A 105 -16.91 -10.27 -33.86
N ALA A 106 -17.82 -9.41 -34.31
CA ALA A 106 -19.24 -9.69 -34.23
C ALA A 106 -19.49 -10.99 -34.98
N THR A 107 -19.76 -12.08 -34.24
CA THR A 107 -20.20 -13.34 -34.82
C THR A 107 -21.47 -13.05 -35.60
N ARG A 108 -21.37 -13.09 -36.94
CA ARG A 108 -22.48 -12.86 -37.84
C ARG A 108 -23.49 -14.00 -37.59
N ARG A 109 -24.56 -13.72 -36.82
CA ARG A 109 -25.68 -14.66 -36.67
C ARG A 109 -26.27 -14.93 -38.06
N PRO A 110 -26.45 -16.20 -38.48
CA PRO A 110 -27.23 -16.49 -39.67
C PRO A 110 -28.70 -16.06 -39.44
N PRO A 111 -29.42 -15.63 -40.49
CA PRO A 111 -30.82 -15.22 -40.35
C PRO A 111 -31.69 -16.42 -39.96
N VAL A 112 -32.44 -16.26 -38.88
CA VAL A 112 -33.52 -17.17 -38.47
C VAL A 112 -34.78 -16.80 -39.26
N SER A 113 -35.35 -17.76 -40.00
CA SER A 113 -36.63 -17.62 -40.70
C SER A 113 -37.77 -17.42 -39.70
N PRO A 114 -38.69 -16.46 -39.91
CA PRO A 114 -39.80 -16.24 -39.00
C PRO A 114 -40.95 -17.24 -39.26
N GLY A 115 -41.02 -18.29 -38.45
CA GLY A 115 -42.23 -19.07 -38.24
C GLY A 115 -43.24 -18.26 -37.41
N HIS A 116 -44.45 -18.09 -37.93
CA HIS A 116 -45.55 -17.38 -37.28
C HIS A 116 -45.98 -18.07 -35.98
N GLY A 117 -46.11 -17.33 -34.89
CA GLY A 117 -46.58 -17.93 -33.64
C GLY A 117 -46.64 -17.03 -32.41
N ARG A 118 -47.64 -16.13 -32.41
CA ARG A 118 -48.40 -15.57 -31.26
C ARG A 118 -47.68 -14.86 -30.10
N ARG A 119 -48.27 -13.70 -29.83
CA ARG A 119 -48.17 -12.79 -28.68
C ARG A 119 -48.80 -13.38 -27.41
N CYS A 120 -48.11 -13.25 -26.27
CA CYS A 120 -48.64 -13.11 -24.89
C CYS A 120 -47.58 -12.30 -24.09
N SER A 121 -47.68 -10.97 -23.94
CA SER A 121 -48.21 -10.22 -22.79
C SER A 121 -47.66 -10.55 -21.38
N THR A 122 -47.18 -9.48 -20.72
CA THR A 122 -47.27 -9.12 -19.28
C THR A 122 -46.02 -9.28 -18.37
N GLY A 123 -45.75 -8.24 -17.57
CA GLY A 123 -44.94 -8.25 -16.33
C GLY A 123 -43.61 -7.46 -16.44
N MET A 124 -43.47 -6.18 -16.01
CA MET A 124 -43.27 -5.67 -14.62
C MET A 124 -42.10 -6.42 -13.92
N THR A 125 -41.04 -5.84 -13.32
CA THR A 125 -40.83 -4.59 -12.56
C THR A 125 -39.32 -4.30 -12.38
N GLY A 126 -38.98 -3.01 -12.14
CA GLY A 126 -38.01 -2.60 -11.12
C GLY A 126 -36.50 -2.69 -11.41
N SER A 127 -35.89 -1.56 -11.79
CA SER A 127 -34.47 -1.33 -11.53
C SER A 127 -34.24 0.14 -11.15
N ARG A 128 -33.94 0.39 -9.86
CA ARG A 128 -33.50 1.69 -9.37
C ARG A 128 -32.53 1.51 -8.21
N ALA A 129 -31.54 2.41 -8.20
CA ALA A 129 -30.50 2.67 -7.19
C ALA A 129 -29.36 1.63 -7.17
N GLY A 130 -28.09 1.96 -7.43
CA GLY A 130 -27.42 3.26 -7.45
C GLY A 130 -26.81 3.60 -6.09
N SER A 131 -25.54 3.27 -5.91
CA SER A 131 -24.65 3.81 -4.85
C SER A 131 -23.20 3.38 -5.17
N ARG A 132 -22.50 4.08 -6.06
CA ARG A 132 -21.45 5.08 -5.73
C ARG A 132 -20.77 4.80 -4.37
N GLN A 133 -19.66 4.07 -4.39
CA GLN A 133 -18.67 4.11 -3.33
C GLN A 133 -18.06 5.51 -3.28
N ARG A 134 -18.33 6.20 -2.17
CA ARG A 134 -17.76 7.49 -1.82
C ARG A 134 -16.39 7.23 -1.20
N ALA A 135 -15.34 7.70 -1.87
CA ALA A 135 -14.00 7.83 -1.32
C ALA A 135 -14.06 8.64 0.00
N LYS A 136 -13.37 8.16 1.04
CA LYS A 136 -13.10 8.92 2.26
C LYS A 136 -11.74 9.60 2.12
N PRO A 137 -11.66 10.94 2.15
CA PRO A 137 -10.41 11.64 2.34
C PRO A 137 -10.09 11.76 3.84
N GLU A 138 -8.92 11.23 4.20
CA GLU A 138 -7.84 11.88 4.94
C GLU A 138 -8.24 12.82 6.09
N THR A 139 -8.09 12.34 7.33
CA THR A 139 -8.04 13.19 8.53
C THR A 139 -6.92 12.73 9.45
N TRP A 140 -5.72 13.29 9.29
CA TRP A 140 -4.70 13.31 10.33
C TRP A 140 -4.10 14.72 10.41
N ARG A 141 -4.73 15.55 11.26
CA ARG A 141 -4.15 16.75 11.86
C ARG A 141 -4.53 16.75 13.34
N ARG A 142 -3.59 16.40 14.20
CA ARG A 142 -3.20 17.16 15.40
C ARG A 142 -2.07 16.46 16.12
#